data_AF-A0A2E3NSC6-F1
#
_entry.id   AF-A0A2E3NSC6-F1
#
_cell.length_a   1.000
_cell.length_b   1.000
_cell.length_c   1.000
_cell.angle_alpha   90.00
_cell.angle_beta   90.00
_cell.angle_gamma   90.00
#
_symmetry.space_group_name_H-M   'P 1'
#
loop_
_entity.id
_entity.type
_entity.pdbx_description
1 polymer ?
#
loop_
_entity_poly.entity_id
_entity_poly.type
_entity_poly.pdbx_seq_one_letter_code
_entity_poly.pdbx_strand_id
1 'polypeptide(L)'
;MDKDLFDELLDSVKQMDRIAAGERSASRTFVFEEPDVKAIREKTRLSQRSFAALIGVSKRTLENWEQGRRHPTGPAKTLLRLVDRDPEHALKTLHAS
;
A
#
# COMPACT_ATOMS: atom_id res chain seq x y z
N MET A 1 19.50 -9.74 35.49
CA MET A 1 19.03 -9.03 34.28
C MET A 1 20.11 -8.04 33.93
N ASP A 2 20.48 -7.93 32.66
CA ASP A 2 21.46 -6.94 32.23
C ASP A 2 20.90 -5.53 32.48
N LYS A 3 21.68 -4.68 33.15
CA LYS A 3 21.24 -3.33 33.51
C LYS A 3 21.06 -2.48 32.26
N ASP A 4 21.91 -2.67 31.27
CA ASP A 4 21.90 -1.89 30.04
C ASP A 4 20.62 -2.18 29.23
N LEU A 5 20.19 -3.44 29.20
CA LEU A 5 18.92 -3.83 28.58
C LEU A 5 17.70 -3.25 29.30
N PHE A 6 17.73 -3.21 30.64
CA PHE A 6 16.65 -2.62 31.41
C PHE A 6 16.52 -1.11 31.15
N ASP A 7 17.66 -0.42 31.12
CA ASP A 7 17.70 1.02 30.87
C ASP A 7 17.25 1.35 29.44
N GLU A 8 17.65 0.55 28.44
CA GLU A 8 17.17 0.70 27.06
C GLU A 8 15.64 0.52 26.93
N LEU A 9 15.10 -0.52 27.58
CA LEU A 9 13.66 -0.78 27.58
C LEU A 9 12.88 0.35 28.26
N LEU A 10 13.35 0.83 29.42
CA LEU A 10 12.73 1.93 30.14
C LEU A 10 12.72 3.21 29.29
N ASP A 11 13.80 3.48 28.57
CA ASP A 11 13.87 4.61 27.65
C ASP A 11 12.90 4.47 26.48
N SER A 12 12.72 3.28 25.91
CA SER A 12 11.76 3.05 24.83
C SER A 12 10.31 3.38 25.25
N VAL A 13 9.92 3.04 26.49
CA VAL A 13 8.59 3.34 27.04
C VAL A 13 8.41 4.84 27.23
N LYS A 14 9.41 5.54 27.78
CA LYS A 14 9.38 7.01 27.89
C LYS A 14 9.33 7.72 26.53
N GLN A 15 9.88 7.09 25.49
CA GLN A 15 9.78 7.61 24.13
C GLN A 15 8.36 7.42 23.57
N MET A 16 7.74 6.27 23.84
CA MET A 16 6.34 5.99 23.45
C MET A 16 5.38 7.04 24.04
N ASP A 17 5.48 7.36 25.33
CA ASP A 17 4.60 8.36 25.97
C ASP A 17 4.71 9.73 25.31
N ARG A 18 5.93 10.18 25.00
CA ARG A 18 6.17 11.45 24.31
C ARG A 18 5.66 11.46 22.87
N ILE A 19 5.68 10.31 22.20
CA ILE A 19 5.08 10.16 20.86
C ILE A 19 3.55 10.25 20.97
N ALA A 20 2.95 9.57 21.96
CA ALA A 20 1.50 9.61 22.18
C ALA A 20 1.01 11.01 22.56
N ALA A 21 1.80 11.77 23.32
CA ALA A 21 1.54 13.17 23.67
C ALA A 21 1.80 14.16 22.52
N GLY A 22 2.38 13.72 21.40
CA GLY A 22 2.73 14.57 20.27
C GLY A 22 3.98 15.44 20.49
N GLU A 23 4.70 15.26 21.59
CA GLU A 23 5.92 15.99 21.94
C GLU A 23 7.16 15.47 21.20
N ARG A 24 7.07 14.27 20.62
CA ARG A 24 8.15 13.64 19.84
C ARG A 24 7.60 12.95 18.60
N SER A 25 8.22 13.18 17.45
CA SER A 25 7.94 12.42 16.24
C SER A 25 8.49 11.00 16.33
N ALA A 26 7.71 10.00 15.87
CA ALA A 26 8.18 8.62 15.75
C ALA A 26 9.43 8.56 14.84
N SER A 27 10.40 7.70 15.19
CA SER A 27 11.67 7.60 14.45
C SER A 27 11.49 7.19 12.99
N ARG A 28 10.43 6.42 12.68
CA ARG A 28 10.04 6.01 11.34
C ARG A 28 8.52 5.90 11.22
N THR A 29 7.93 6.74 10.40
CA THR A 29 6.55 6.60 9.92
C THR A 29 6.59 6.08 8.49
N PHE A 30 6.01 4.90 8.24
CA PHE A 30 5.76 4.43 6.88
C PHE A 30 4.40 4.97 6.44
N VAL A 31 4.39 6.17 5.84
CA VAL A 31 3.20 6.64 5.13
C VAL A 31 3.17 5.91 3.80
N PHE A 32 2.33 4.89 3.70
CA PHE A 32 2.05 4.24 2.43
C PHE A 32 1.02 5.08 1.68
N GLU A 33 1.46 5.90 0.73
CA GLU A 33 0.54 6.61 -0.15
C GLU A 33 -0.43 5.63 -0.82
N GLU A 34 -1.70 6.03 -0.82
CA GLU A 34 -2.78 5.35 -1.52
C GLU A 34 -2.44 5.32 -3.01
N PRO A 35 -2.39 4.13 -3.66
CA PRO A 35 -2.08 4.08 -5.09
C PRO A 35 -3.19 4.78 -5.89
N ASP A 36 -2.81 5.65 -6.82
CA ASP A 36 -3.74 6.19 -7.82
C ASP A 36 -4.11 5.08 -8.81
N VAL A 37 -5.15 4.34 -8.47
CA VAL A 37 -5.61 3.17 -9.22
C VAL A 37 -5.96 3.55 -10.67
N LYS A 38 -6.49 4.75 -10.89
CA LYS A 38 -6.89 5.21 -12.23
C LYS A 38 -5.65 5.46 -13.08
N ALA A 39 -4.66 6.17 -12.55
CA ALA A 39 -3.40 6.42 -13.25
C ALA A 39 -2.66 5.11 -13.58
N ILE A 40 -2.65 4.15 -12.65
CA ILE A 40 -2.02 2.84 -12.86
C ILE A 40 -2.71 2.09 -14.02
N ARG A 41 -4.04 2.06 -14.06
CA ARG A 41 -4.79 1.46 -15.18
C ARG A 41 -4.47 2.15 -16.51
N GLU A 42 -4.40 3.48 -16.51
CA GLU A 42 -4.15 4.24 -17.74
C GLU A 42 -2.77 3.95 -18.32
N LYS A 43 -1.76 3.66 -17.49
CA LYS A 43 -0.44 3.19 -17.94
C LYS A 43 -0.50 1.88 -18.72
N THR A 44 -1.43 0.97 -18.38
CA THR A 44 -1.59 -0.29 -19.12
C THR A 44 -2.45 -0.15 -20.38
N ARG A 45 -3.03 1.03 -20.64
CA ARG A 45 -3.97 1.28 -21.75
C ARG A 45 -5.19 0.35 -21.79
N LEU A 46 -5.54 -0.23 -20.64
CA LEU A 46 -6.69 -1.14 -20.53
C LEU A 46 -7.97 -0.38 -20.16
N SER A 47 -9.10 -0.88 -20.66
CA SER A 47 -10.41 -0.47 -20.15
C SER A 47 -10.57 -0.88 -18.68
N GLN A 48 -11.46 -0.22 -17.94
CA GLN A 48 -11.78 -0.63 -16.55
C GLN A 48 -12.18 -2.11 -16.47
N ARG A 49 -12.94 -2.62 -17.45
CA ARG A 49 -13.37 -4.02 -17.46
C ARG A 49 -12.19 -4.97 -17.65
N SER A 50 -11.31 -4.68 -18.61
CA SER A 50 -10.14 -5.50 -18.93
C SER A 50 -9.13 -5.47 -17.78
N PHE A 51 -8.90 -4.30 -17.18
CA PHE A 51 -8.00 -4.15 -16.05
C PHE A 51 -8.53 -4.84 -14.79
N ALA A 52 -9.83 -4.71 -14.51
CA ALA A 52 -10.45 -5.42 -13.39
C ALA A 52 -10.32 -6.95 -13.53
N ALA A 53 -10.52 -7.48 -14.74
CA ALA A 53 -10.31 -8.89 -15.03
C ALA A 53 -8.84 -9.30 -14.82
N LEU A 54 -7.88 -8.50 -15.31
CA LEU A 54 -6.44 -8.74 -15.16
C LEU A 54 -6.02 -8.89 -13.70
N ILE A 55 -6.53 -8.02 -12.82
CA ILE A 55 -6.16 -8.02 -11.39
C ILE A 55 -7.12 -8.85 -10.51
N GLY A 56 -8.06 -9.58 -11.12
CA GLY A 56 -8.95 -10.51 -10.42
C GLY A 56 -10.03 -9.87 -9.54
N VAL A 57 -10.53 -8.68 -9.91
CA VAL A 57 -11.60 -7.99 -9.18
C VAL A 57 -12.80 -7.66 -10.07
N SER A 58 -13.94 -7.34 -9.47
CA SER A 58 -15.10 -6.87 -10.24
C SER A 58 -14.85 -5.45 -10.79
N LYS A 59 -15.44 -5.11 -11.95
CA LYS A 59 -15.41 -3.74 -12.49
C LYS A 59 -15.90 -2.72 -11.44
N ARG A 60 -16.93 -3.08 -10.67
CA ARG A 60 -17.47 -2.22 -9.61
C ARG A 60 -16.49 -1.99 -8.46
N THR A 61 -15.69 -3.00 -8.10
CA THR A 61 -14.61 -2.86 -7.12
C THR A 61 -13.58 -1.83 -7.61
N LEU A 62 -13.15 -1.97 -8.88
CA LEU A 62 -12.20 -1.04 -9.49
C LEU A 62 -12.75 0.39 -9.54
N GLU A 63 -14.02 0.58 -9.96
CA GLU A 63 -14.68 1.89 -9.97
C GLU A 63 -14.72 2.54 -8.58
N ASN A 64 -15.02 1.77 -7.53
CA ASN A 64 -15.02 2.29 -6.16
C ASN A 64 -13.62 2.74 -5.71
N TRP A 65 -12.56 2.07 -6.18
CA TRP A 65 -11.18 2.48 -5.92
C TRP A 65 -10.80 3.74 -6.69
N GLU A 66 -11.07 3.80 -7.99
CA GLU A 66 -10.77 4.97 -8.82
C GLU A 66 -11.55 6.23 -8.38
N GLN A 67 -12.72 6.05 -7.75
CA GLN A 67 -13.52 7.14 -7.18
C GLN A 67 -13.19 7.46 -5.72
N GLY A 68 -12.27 6.72 -5.08
CA GLY A 68 -11.91 6.90 -3.67
C GLY A 68 -13.01 6.53 -2.66
N ARG A 69 -14.08 5.83 -3.09
CA ARG A 69 -15.15 5.35 -2.19
C ARG A 69 -14.70 4.19 -1.31
N ARG A 70 -13.73 3.41 -1.80
CA ARG A 70 -13.05 2.33 -1.09
C ARG A 70 -11.58 2.32 -1.49
N HIS A 71 -10.78 1.63 -0.69
CA HIS A 71 -9.34 1.54 -0.91
C HIS A 71 -8.92 0.08 -1.13
N PRO A 72 -7.93 -0.19 -1.99
CA PRO A 72 -7.38 -1.53 -2.15
C PRO A 72 -6.71 -2.01 -0.85
N THR A 73 -6.78 -3.30 -0.56
CA THR A 73 -6.15 -3.93 0.62
C THR A 73 -4.74 -4.40 0.31
N GLY A 74 -3.96 -4.81 1.32
CA GLY A 74 -2.51 -5.11 1.20
C GLY A 74 -2.08 -5.88 -0.06
N PRO A 75 -2.67 -7.04 -0.38
CA PRO A 75 -2.34 -7.78 -1.60
C PRO A 75 -2.65 -6.99 -2.88
N ALA A 76 -3.83 -6.35 -2.94
CA ALA A 76 -4.22 -5.52 -4.07
C ALA A 76 -3.31 -4.29 -4.23
N LYS A 77 -2.93 -3.62 -3.14
CA LYS A 77 -1.94 -2.52 -3.14
C LYS A 77 -0.58 -2.99 -3.68
N THR A 78 -0.15 -4.20 -3.30
CA THR A 78 1.11 -4.78 -3.77
C THR A 78 1.06 -5.08 -5.27
N LEU A 79 -0.03 -5.68 -5.75
CA LEU A 79 -0.24 -5.95 -7.17
C LEU A 79 -0.32 -4.65 -7.99
N LEU A 80 -1.05 -3.65 -7.51
CA LEU A 80 -1.13 -2.34 -8.16
C LEU A 80 0.24 -1.67 -8.27
N ARG A 81 1.08 -1.75 -7.23
CA ARG A 81 2.47 -1.24 -7.28
C ARG A 81 3.35 -1.99 -8.26
N LEU A 82 3.17 -3.31 -8.39
CA LEU A 82 3.89 -4.11 -9.38
C LEU A 82 3.52 -3.64 -10.80
N VAL A 83 2.22 -3.52 -11.07
CA VAL A 83 1.71 -3.02 -12.36
C VAL A 83 2.18 -1.59 -12.64
N ASP A 84 2.22 -0.74 -11.61
CA ASP A 84 2.67 0.65 -11.74
C ASP A 84 4.14 0.80 -12.13
N ARG A 85 4.99 -0.08 -11.59
CA ARG A 85 6.44 -0.07 -11.83
C ARG A 85 6.85 -0.77 -13.12
N ASP A 86 6.20 -1.88 -13.47
CA ASP A 86 6.51 -2.64 -14.67
C ASP A 86 5.23 -3.15 -15.35
N PRO A 87 4.51 -2.26 -16.07
CA PRO A 87 3.27 -2.62 -16.75
C PRO A 87 3.45 -3.77 -17.76
N GLU A 88 4.57 -3.81 -18.48
CA GLU A 88 4.79 -4.79 -19.55
C GLU A 88 4.97 -6.20 -19.00
N HIS A 89 5.84 -6.40 -17.99
CA HIS A 89 6.00 -7.72 -17.37
C HIS A 89 4.76 -8.12 -16.57
N ALA A 90 4.11 -7.17 -15.89
CA ALA A 90 2.88 -7.46 -15.16
C ALA A 90 1.80 -7.98 -16.11
N LEU A 91 1.59 -7.33 -17.26
CA LEU A 91 0.66 -7.79 -18.28
C LEU A 91 1.01 -9.21 -18.77
N LYS A 92 2.27 -9.45 -19.17
CA LYS A 92 2.71 -10.78 -19.63
C LYS A 92 2.47 -11.87 -18.59
N THR A 93 2.73 -11.58 -17.31
CA THR A 93 2.60 -12.54 -16.22
C THR A 93 1.15 -12.84 -15.87
N LEU A 94 0.31 -11.79 -15.82
CA LEU A 94 -1.09 -11.91 -15.43
C LEU A 94 -2.01 -12.41 -16.56
N HIS A 95 -1.59 -12.28 -17.83
CA HIS A 95 -2.31 -12.83 -18.98
C HIS A 95 -2.11 -14.35 -19.18
N ALA A 96 -1.21 -15.00 -18.43
CA ALA A 96 -0.84 -16.41 -18.64
C ALA A 96 -1.80 -17.44 -18.00
N SER A 97 -3.12 -17.18 -17.98
CA SER A 97 -4.14 -18.10 -17.43
C SER A 97 -5.23 -18.42 -18.44
#